data_AF-A0AA96PJA2-F1
#
_entry.id   AF-A0AA96PJA2-F1
#
_cell.length_a   1.000
_cell.length_b   1.000
_cell.length_c   1.000
_cell.angle_alpha   90.00
_cell.angle_beta   90.00
_cell.angle_gamma   90.00
#
_symmetry.space_group_name_H-M   'P 1'
#
loop_
_entity.id
_entity.type
_entity.pdbx_description
1 polymer ?
#
loop_
_entity_poly.entity_id
_entity_poly.type
_entity_poly.pdbx_seq_one_letter_code
_entity_poly.pdbx_strand_id
1 'polypeptide(L)'
;MLKHTAAAAAIVAFTLSPALVRLPAPDFRARPLFAQEAFAKDLGRNAKLADAASINEDLIDAALGGKADKVAEKVAAIRTALPMLRPLLDAPTFDALARELTTMEQAMAGKDLPAIALASVEAYRIIEGATDPAQRPAPIEVAMLDYSGFKLSILAARPTAEWVAIGATAKDSDSNWSALAKKSATPASAIWLQRSRTV
;
A
#
# COMPACT_ATOMS: atom_id res chain seq x y z
N MET A 1 46.61 -27.72 21.93
CA MET A 1 45.96 -29.00 21.58
C MET A 1 44.62 -29.08 22.31
N LEU A 2 43.53 -28.67 21.65
CA LEU A 2 42.16 -28.95 22.10
C LEU A 2 41.41 -29.55 20.91
N LYS A 3 40.89 -30.76 21.11
CA LYS A 3 40.11 -31.53 20.14
C LYS A 3 38.65 -31.12 20.27
N HIS A 4 38.05 -30.60 19.20
CA HIS A 4 36.60 -30.40 19.13
C HIS A 4 35.95 -31.62 18.46
N THR A 5 35.11 -32.31 19.22
CA THR A 5 34.26 -33.42 18.79
C THR A 5 32.99 -32.89 18.12
N ALA A 6 32.69 -33.37 16.91
CA ALA A 6 31.47 -33.08 16.18
C ALA A 6 30.31 -33.96 16.68
N ALA A 7 29.16 -33.36 16.97
CA ALA A 7 27.92 -34.07 17.28
C ALA A 7 27.00 -34.03 16.05
N ALA A 8 26.61 -35.21 15.57
CA ALA A 8 25.67 -35.39 14.46
C ALA A 8 24.23 -35.26 14.98
N ALA A 9 23.41 -34.44 14.30
CA ALA A 9 21.98 -34.34 14.54
C ALA A 9 21.21 -35.28 13.59
N ALA A 10 20.39 -36.16 14.15
CA ALA A 10 19.52 -37.07 13.42
C ALA A 10 18.25 -36.33 12.95
N ILE A 11 17.92 -36.46 11.66
CA ILE A 11 16.69 -35.93 11.05
C ILE A 11 15.62 -37.02 11.12
N VAL A 12 14.54 -36.77 11.86
CA VAL A 12 13.33 -37.61 11.85
C VAL A 12 12.37 -37.03 10.82
N ALA A 13 12.07 -37.79 9.77
CA ALA A 13 11.07 -37.44 8.77
C ALA A 13 9.68 -37.88 9.24
N PHE A 14 8.75 -36.92 9.36
CA PHE A 14 7.33 -37.18 9.61
C PHE A 14 6.57 -37.19 8.28
N THR A 15 5.93 -38.30 7.94
CA THR A 15 5.06 -38.42 6.77
C THR A 15 3.61 -38.10 7.15
N LEU A 16 3.09 -36.97 6.69
CA LEU A 16 1.67 -36.61 6.84
C LEU A 16 0.87 -37.18 5.67
N SER A 17 -0.08 -38.08 5.97
CA SER A 17 -1.10 -38.54 5.01
C SER A 17 -2.22 -37.50 4.87
N PRO A 18 -2.66 -37.12 3.66
CA PRO A 18 -3.81 -36.26 3.48
C PRO A 18 -5.11 -37.08 3.46
N ALA A 19 -5.91 -37.00 4.52
CA ALA A 19 -7.31 -37.40 4.48
C ALA A 19 -8.13 -36.25 3.85
N LEU A 20 -8.59 -36.45 2.61
CA LEU A 20 -9.49 -35.52 1.92
C LEU A 20 -10.89 -35.56 2.55
N VAL A 21 -11.19 -34.59 3.41
CA VAL A 21 -12.56 -34.33 3.87
C VAL A 21 -13.31 -33.58 2.77
N ARG A 22 -14.28 -34.24 2.14
CA ARG A 22 -15.14 -33.67 1.11
C ARG A 22 -16.30 -32.93 1.79
N LEU A 23 -16.22 -31.61 1.84
CA LEU A 23 -17.33 -30.74 2.31
C LEU A 23 -18.44 -30.67 1.25
N PRO A 24 -19.72 -30.58 1.64
CA PRO A 24 -20.82 -30.30 0.72
C PRO A 24 -20.67 -28.90 0.12
N ALA A 25 -20.83 -28.81 -1.21
CA ALA A 25 -20.79 -27.54 -1.92
C ALA A 25 -21.97 -26.66 -1.49
N PRO A 26 -21.76 -25.37 -1.16
CA PRO A 26 -22.87 -24.44 -0.98
C PRO A 26 -23.57 -24.23 -2.33
N ASP A 27 -24.89 -24.32 -2.33
CA ASP A 27 -25.72 -24.02 -3.49
C ASP A 27 -25.76 -22.50 -3.71
N PHE A 28 -24.93 -21.99 -4.63
CA PHE A 28 -24.77 -20.57 -4.96
C PHE A 28 -25.79 -20.08 -6.00
N ARG A 29 -26.95 -20.70 -6.13
CA ARG A 29 -27.96 -20.27 -7.10
C ARG A 29 -28.86 -19.17 -6.54
N ALA A 30 -28.41 -17.93 -6.74
CA ALA A 30 -29.18 -16.72 -7.10
C ALA A 30 -28.54 -15.45 -6.50
N ARG A 31 -27.31 -15.13 -6.92
CA ARG A 31 -26.87 -13.72 -6.88
C ARG A 31 -27.45 -13.03 -8.11
N PRO A 32 -28.16 -11.89 -7.97
CA PRO A 32 -28.66 -11.16 -9.12
C PRO A 32 -27.48 -10.74 -10.00
N LEU A 33 -27.53 -11.04 -11.30
CA LEU A 33 -26.49 -10.75 -12.29
C LEU A 33 -26.00 -9.29 -12.24
N PHE A 34 -26.87 -8.35 -11.84
CA PHE A 34 -26.54 -6.94 -11.65
C PHE A 34 -25.53 -6.67 -10.52
N ALA A 35 -25.52 -7.48 -9.46
CA ALA A 35 -24.52 -7.38 -8.40
C ALA A 35 -23.15 -7.90 -8.86
N GLN A 36 -23.11 -8.83 -9.82
CA GLN A 36 -21.87 -9.40 -10.35
C GLN A 36 -21.17 -8.44 -11.34
N GLU A 37 -21.93 -7.75 -12.18
CA GLU A 37 -21.39 -6.72 -13.09
C GLU A 37 -20.91 -5.48 -12.33
N ALA A 38 -21.66 -5.02 -11.31
CA ALA A 38 -21.21 -3.94 -10.45
C ALA A 38 -19.90 -4.32 -9.74
N PHE A 39 -19.81 -5.52 -9.15
CA PHE A 39 -18.61 -6.00 -8.46
C PHE A 39 -17.39 -6.17 -9.40
N ALA A 40 -17.59 -6.68 -10.62
CA ALA A 40 -16.50 -6.83 -11.59
C ALA A 40 -16.02 -5.47 -12.15
N LYS A 41 -16.93 -4.53 -12.40
CA LYS A 41 -16.60 -3.17 -12.83
C LYS A 41 -15.84 -2.39 -11.76
N ASP A 42 -16.15 -2.66 -10.49
CA ASP A 42 -15.57 -1.97 -9.34
C ASP A 42 -14.19 -2.53 -8.94
N LEU A 43 -13.94 -3.84 -9.15
CA LEU A 43 -12.58 -4.39 -9.12
C LEU A 43 -11.66 -3.70 -10.14
N GLY A 44 -12.20 -3.37 -11.32
CA GLY A 44 -11.49 -2.61 -12.34
C GLY A 44 -11.22 -1.14 -11.96
N ARG A 45 -12.05 -0.55 -11.08
CA ARG A 45 -11.83 0.80 -10.55
C ARG A 45 -10.65 0.81 -9.60
N ASN A 46 -10.66 -0.03 -8.56
CA ASN A 46 -9.58 -0.08 -7.58
C ASN A 46 -8.25 -0.51 -8.21
N ALA A 47 -8.27 -1.40 -9.21
CA ALA A 47 -7.06 -1.75 -9.97
C ALA A 47 -6.42 -0.54 -10.67
N LYS A 48 -7.22 0.31 -11.34
CA LYS A 48 -6.71 1.54 -11.99
C LYS A 48 -6.16 2.55 -10.99
N LEU A 49 -6.78 2.66 -9.81
CA LEU A 49 -6.26 3.49 -8.73
C LEU A 49 -4.94 2.93 -8.20
N ALA A 50 -4.84 1.61 -8.00
CA ALA A 50 -3.61 0.95 -7.58
C ALA A 50 -2.46 1.12 -8.59
N ASP A 51 -2.75 1.01 -9.89
CA ASP A 51 -1.77 1.29 -10.95
C ASP A 51 -1.23 2.73 -10.84
N ALA A 52 -2.12 3.71 -10.61
CA ALA A 52 -1.72 5.10 -10.42
C ALA A 52 -0.93 5.33 -9.12
N ALA A 53 -1.31 4.67 -8.02
CA ALA A 53 -0.57 4.71 -6.76
C ALA A 53 0.86 4.16 -6.94
N SER A 54 1.00 3.03 -7.64
CA SER A 54 2.29 2.41 -7.95
C SER A 54 3.21 3.32 -8.77
N ILE A 55 2.68 4.09 -9.74
CA ILE A 55 3.49 5.09 -10.46
C ILE A 55 4.07 6.15 -9.50
N ASN A 56 3.31 6.56 -8.48
CA ASN A 56 3.77 7.53 -7.47
C ASN A 56 4.84 6.92 -6.55
N GLU A 57 4.72 5.65 -6.17
CA GLU A 57 5.75 4.93 -5.40
C GLU A 57 7.08 4.85 -6.18
N ASP A 58 7.01 4.44 -7.45
CA ASP A 58 8.18 4.39 -8.34
C ASP A 58 8.83 5.77 -8.52
N LEU A 59 8.03 6.83 -8.59
CA LEU A 59 8.50 8.21 -8.68
C LEU A 59 9.24 8.61 -7.39
N ILE A 60 8.69 8.27 -6.22
CA ILE A 60 9.31 8.56 -4.92
C ILE A 60 10.67 7.84 -4.81
N ASP A 61 10.74 6.55 -5.15
CA ASP A 61 12.02 5.81 -5.18
C ASP A 61 13.03 6.48 -6.12
N ALA A 62 12.60 6.83 -7.33
CA ALA A 62 13.47 7.49 -8.31
C ALA A 62 14.01 8.84 -7.79
N ALA A 63 13.15 9.64 -7.14
CA ALA A 63 13.52 10.93 -6.59
C ALA A 63 14.49 10.79 -5.40
N LEU A 64 14.21 9.88 -4.46
CA LEU A 64 15.10 9.57 -3.34
C LEU A 64 16.45 9.00 -3.81
N GLY A 65 16.46 8.24 -4.90
CA GLY A 65 17.66 7.71 -5.54
C GLY A 65 18.41 8.71 -6.43
N GLY A 66 17.96 9.97 -6.55
CA GLY A 66 18.61 10.97 -7.40
C GLY A 66 18.49 10.70 -8.91
N LYS A 67 17.58 9.81 -9.34
CA LYS A 67 17.42 9.34 -10.72
C LYS A 67 16.55 10.31 -11.54
N ALA A 68 17.07 11.51 -11.84
CA ALA A 68 16.30 12.60 -12.46
C ALA A 68 15.56 12.20 -13.77
N ASP A 69 16.19 11.43 -14.65
CA ASP A 69 15.54 10.96 -15.89
C ASP A 69 14.33 10.06 -15.61
N LYS A 70 14.43 9.20 -14.59
CA LYS A 70 13.33 8.35 -14.15
C LYS A 70 12.22 9.13 -13.48
N VAL A 71 12.56 10.19 -12.74
CA VAL A 71 11.54 11.11 -12.21
C VAL A 71 10.76 11.77 -13.34
N ALA A 72 11.45 12.28 -14.38
CA ALA A 72 10.80 12.87 -15.55
C ALA A 72 9.86 11.89 -16.27
N GLU A 73 10.32 10.65 -16.46
CA GLU A 73 9.53 9.55 -17.03
C GLU A 73 8.23 9.31 -16.22
N LYS A 74 8.34 9.23 -14.89
CA LYS A 74 7.20 8.94 -14.01
C LYS A 74 6.23 10.11 -13.90
N VAL A 75 6.70 11.37 -13.85
CA VAL A 75 5.83 12.55 -13.92
C VAL A 75 5.03 12.56 -15.24
N ALA A 76 5.66 12.21 -16.36
CA ALA A 76 4.96 12.09 -17.65
C ALA A 76 3.93 10.95 -17.66
N ALA A 77 4.24 9.83 -16.99
CA ALA A 77 3.28 8.73 -16.82
C ALA A 77 2.06 9.16 -15.98
N ILE A 78 2.26 9.88 -14.87
CA ILE A 78 1.15 10.43 -14.06
C ILE A 78 0.31 11.40 -14.89
N ARG A 79 0.93 12.29 -15.66
CA ARG A 79 0.20 13.20 -16.58
C ARG A 79 -0.68 12.44 -17.56
N THR A 80 -0.18 11.34 -18.10
CA THR A 80 -0.92 10.48 -19.03
C THR A 80 -2.06 9.74 -18.33
N ALA A 81 -1.85 9.30 -17.09
CA ALA A 81 -2.84 8.60 -16.30
C ALA A 81 -3.98 9.50 -15.79
N LEU A 82 -3.68 10.76 -15.45
CA LEU A 82 -4.61 11.66 -14.75
C LEU A 82 -5.98 11.76 -15.43
N PRO A 83 -6.13 12.02 -16.75
CA PRO A 83 -7.45 12.07 -17.40
C PRO A 83 -8.27 10.78 -17.26
N MET A 84 -7.61 9.62 -17.18
CA MET A 84 -8.28 8.32 -17.01
C MET A 84 -8.85 8.14 -15.59
N LEU A 85 -8.34 8.88 -14.61
CA LEU A 85 -8.81 8.86 -13.23
C LEU A 85 -10.03 9.75 -13.01
N ARG A 86 -10.29 10.71 -13.90
CA ARG A 86 -11.44 11.64 -13.79
C ARG A 86 -12.79 10.95 -13.57
N PRO A 87 -13.18 9.90 -14.32
CA PRO A 87 -14.46 9.23 -14.09
C PRO A 87 -14.48 8.34 -12.82
N LEU A 88 -13.34 8.12 -12.17
CA LEU A 88 -13.22 7.23 -11.00
C LEU A 88 -13.26 8.00 -9.66
N LEU A 89 -13.11 9.31 -9.72
CA LEU A 89 -12.96 10.22 -8.59
C LEU A 89 -14.08 11.26 -8.60
N ASP A 90 -14.51 11.69 -7.40
CA ASP A 90 -15.30 12.90 -7.29
C ASP A 90 -14.49 14.15 -7.71
N ALA A 91 -15.17 15.26 -7.96
CA ALA A 91 -14.52 16.48 -8.42
C ALA A 91 -13.47 17.03 -7.43
N PRO A 92 -13.76 17.16 -6.12
CA PRO A 92 -12.75 17.63 -5.16
C PRO A 92 -11.48 16.77 -5.11
N THR A 93 -11.63 15.45 -5.14
CA THR A 93 -10.51 14.50 -5.09
C THR A 93 -9.68 14.58 -6.36
N PHE A 94 -10.34 14.64 -7.53
CA PHE A 94 -9.65 14.84 -8.80
C PHE A 94 -8.88 16.16 -8.84
N ASP A 95 -9.49 17.25 -8.39
CA ASP A 95 -8.86 18.57 -8.38
C ASP A 95 -7.66 18.60 -7.43
N ALA A 96 -7.72 17.90 -6.30
CA ALA A 96 -6.58 17.73 -5.40
C ALA A 96 -5.44 16.99 -6.08
N LEU A 97 -5.73 15.87 -6.75
CA LEU A 97 -4.73 15.09 -7.47
C LEU A 97 -4.09 15.89 -8.62
N ALA A 98 -4.89 16.68 -9.35
CA ALA A 98 -4.40 17.55 -10.41
C ALA A 98 -3.47 18.67 -9.89
N ARG A 99 -3.75 19.20 -8.69
CA ARG A 99 -2.85 20.17 -8.03
C ARG A 99 -1.51 19.53 -7.67
N GLU A 100 -1.50 18.30 -7.18
CA GLU A 100 -0.23 17.61 -6.88
C GLU A 100 0.61 17.39 -8.15
N LEU A 101 0.00 16.98 -9.26
CA LEU A 101 0.72 16.90 -10.55
C LEU A 101 1.28 18.28 -10.96
N THR A 102 0.51 19.34 -10.80
CA THR A 102 0.98 20.71 -11.09
C THR A 102 2.19 21.08 -10.23
N THR A 103 2.17 20.73 -8.93
CA THR A 103 3.30 20.92 -8.02
C THR A 103 4.53 20.14 -8.46
N MET A 104 4.37 18.87 -8.89
CA MET A 104 5.47 18.06 -9.43
C MET A 104 6.09 18.72 -10.67
N GLU A 105 5.27 19.22 -11.59
CA GLU A 105 5.72 19.87 -12.82
C GLU A 105 6.47 21.19 -12.55
N GLN A 106 6.03 21.96 -11.56
CA GLN A 106 6.72 23.17 -11.11
C GLN A 106 8.07 22.82 -10.47
N ALA A 107 8.11 21.82 -9.60
CA ALA A 107 9.34 21.36 -8.96
C ALA A 107 10.34 20.75 -9.97
N MET A 108 9.86 20.13 -11.04
CA MET A 108 10.66 19.68 -12.18
C MET A 108 11.42 20.82 -12.85
N ALA A 109 10.81 22.00 -13.00
CA ALA A 109 11.50 23.18 -13.55
C ALA A 109 12.67 23.64 -12.66
N GLY A 110 12.54 23.48 -11.34
CA GLY A 110 13.58 23.77 -10.35
C GLY A 110 14.58 22.64 -10.10
N LYS A 111 14.38 21.45 -10.71
CA LYS A 111 15.14 20.22 -10.42
C LYS A 111 15.12 19.84 -8.92
N ASP A 112 14.04 20.19 -8.22
CA ASP A 112 13.87 19.93 -6.80
C ASP A 112 13.27 18.53 -6.58
N LEU A 113 14.14 17.51 -6.58
CA LEU A 113 13.73 16.11 -6.40
C LEU A 113 12.96 15.88 -5.09
N PRO A 114 13.37 16.43 -3.94
CA PRO A 114 12.57 16.32 -2.71
C PRO A 114 11.17 16.92 -2.84
N ALA A 115 11.02 18.10 -3.46
CA ALA A 115 9.70 18.70 -3.65
C ALA A 115 8.81 17.88 -4.60
N ILE A 116 9.40 17.29 -5.65
CA ILE A 116 8.68 16.36 -6.55
C ILE A 116 8.19 15.13 -5.76
N ALA A 117 9.06 14.54 -4.93
CA ALA A 117 8.70 13.39 -4.10
C ALA A 117 7.61 13.73 -3.07
N LEU A 118 7.65 14.92 -2.46
CA LEU A 118 6.62 15.39 -1.53
C LEU A 118 5.24 15.50 -2.20
N ALA A 119 5.16 16.08 -3.39
CA ALA A 119 3.91 16.14 -4.13
C ALA A 119 3.43 14.74 -4.54
N SER A 120 4.34 13.86 -4.96
CA SER A 120 4.03 12.46 -5.33
C SER A 120 3.48 11.64 -4.17
N VAL A 121 4.03 11.80 -2.96
CA VAL A 121 3.52 11.08 -1.78
C VAL A 121 2.15 11.60 -1.33
N GLU A 122 1.84 12.89 -1.55
CA GLU A 122 0.47 13.40 -1.33
C GLU A 122 -0.51 12.89 -2.41
N ALA A 123 -0.09 12.81 -3.67
CA ALA A 123 -0.88 12.20 -4.73
C ALA A 123 -1.19 10.72 -4.42
N TYR A 124 -0.20 9.95 -3.95
CA TYR A 124 -0.39 8.59 -3.44
C TYR A 124 -1.47 8.53 -2.35
N ARG A 125 -1.38 9.39 -1.32
CA ARG A 125 -2.37 9.44 -0.23
C ARG A 125 -3.78 9.72 -0.73
N ILE A 126 -3.92 10.66 -1.68
CA ILE A 126 -5.22 11.02 -2.29
C ILE A 126 -5.82 9.81 -3.02
N ILE A 127 -5.00 9.11 -3.83
CA ILE A 127 -5.42 7.93 -4.59
C ILE A 127 -5.84 6.80 -3.63
N GLU A 128 -5.02 6.49 -2.63
CA GLU A 128 -5.30 5.46 -1.63
C GLU A 128 -6.57 5.74 -0.81
N GLY A 129 -6.81 7.02 -0.49
CA GLY A 129 -8.03 7.48 0.18
C GLY A 129 -9.29 7.38 -0.68
N ALA A 130 -9.14 7.36 -2.01
CA ALA A 130 -10.26 7.22 -2.95
C ALA A 130 -10.60 5.76 -3.27
N THR A 131 -9.72 4.80 -2.98
CA THR A 131 -9.95 3.37 -3.19
C THR A 131 -11.15 2.89 -2.35
N ASP A 132 -12.07 2.10 -2.95
CA ASP A 132 -13.24 1.58 -2.23
C ASP A 132 -12.79 0.68 -1.06
N PRO A 133 -13.08 1.04 0.20
CA PRO A 133 -12.67 0.27 1.38
C PRO A 133 -13.17 -1.18 1.36
N ALA A 134 -14.33 -1.46 0.77
CA ALA A 134 -14.92 -2.80 0.75
C ALA A 134 -14.16 -3.79 -0.15
N GLN A 135 -13.32 -3.27 -1.05
CA GLN A 135 -12.57 -4.05 -2.04
C GLN A 135 -11.06 -4.01 -1.82
N ARG A 136 -10.59 -3.43 -0.70
CA ARG A 136 -9.17 -3.44 -0.37
C ARG A 136 -8.76 -4.81 0.17
N PRO A 137 -7.61 -5.37 -0.28
CA PRO A 137 -7.09 -6.62 0.28
C PRO A 137 -6.57 -6.45 1.72
N ALA A 138 -6.26 -5.21 2.11
CA ALA A 138 -5.83 -4.84 3.45
C ALA A 138 -6.51 -3.54 3.91
N PRO A 139 -6.64 -3.29 5.23
CA PRO A 139 -7.15 -2.03 5.74
C PRO A 139 -6.35 -0.83 5.21
N ILE A 140 -7.02 0.32 5.03
CA ILE A 140 -6.39 1.55 4.52
C ILE A 140 -5.17 1.98 5.34
N GLU A 141 -5.17 1.68 6.64
CA GLU A 141 -4.08 2.04 7.54
C GLU A 141 -2.74 1.41 7.12
N VAL A 142 -2.75 0.27 6.40
CA VAL A 142 -1.50 -0.32 5.86
C VAL A 142 -0.88 0.63 4.83
N ALA A 143 -1.67 1.10 3.86
CA ALA A 143 -1.19 2.09 2.88
C ALA A 143 -0.82 3.43 3.53
N MET A 144 -1.50 3.82 4.62
CA MET A 144 -1.13 5.04 5.35
C MET A 144 0.20 4.90 6.12
N LEU A 145 0.61 3.68 6.47
CA LEU A 145 1.96 3.42 6.99
C LEU A 145 3.01 3.56 5.88
N ASP A 146 2.74 3.05 4.68
CA ASP A 146 3.62 3.24 3.51
C ASP A 146 3.77 4.73 3.19
N TYR A 147 2.66 5.47 3.12
CA TYR A 147 2.65 6.93 2.99
C TYR A 147 3.55 7.61 4.03
N SER A 148 3.41 7.22 5.30
CA SER A 148 4.20 7.81 6.39
C SER A 148 5.68 7.48 6.26
N GLY A 149 6.01 6.24 5.87
CA GLY A 149 7.39 5.81 5.61
C GLY A 149 8.04 6.58 4.46
N PHE A 150 7.34 6.73 3.34
CA PHE A 150 7.79 7.55 2.22
C PHE A 150 7.98 9.01 2.64
N LYS A 151 6.97 9.62 3.27
CA LYS A 151 7.04 11.04 3.66
C LYS A 151 8.15 11.32 4.66
N LEU A 152 8.38 10.45 5.65
CA LEU A 152 9.52 10.55 6.56
C LEU A 152 10.86 10.44 5.82
N SER A 153 10.97 9.50 4.87
CA SER A 153 12.19 9.33 4.06
C SER A 153 12.48 10.57 3.22
N ILE A 154 11.45 11.16 2.61
CA ILE A 154 11.56 12.39 1.82
C ILE A 154 11.98 13.57 2.69
N LEU A 155 11.32 13.77 3.85
CA LEU A 155 11.65 14.85 4.78
C LEU A 155 13.07 14.72 5.33
N ALA A 156 13.52 13.50 5.61
CA ALA A 156 14.88 13.22 6.10
C ALA A 156 15.95 13.44 5.02
N ALA A 157 15.61 13.29 3.74
CA ALA A 157 16.53 13.53 2.62
C ALA A 157 16.75 15.02 2.29
N ARG A 158 15.97 15.94 2.88
CA ARG A 158 16.10 17.38 2.64
C ARG A 158 17.34 17.96 3.34
N PRO A 159 18.00 18.99 2.77
CA PRO A 159 19.16 19.63 3.40
C PRO A 159 18.87 20.29 4.76
N THR A 160 17.63 20.67 5.00
CA THR A 160 17.18 21.28 6.26
C THR A 160 16.08 20.44 6.85
N ALA A 161 16.29 19.97 8.08
CA ALA A 161 15.34 19.12 8.77
C ALA A 161 14.07 19.90 9.15
N GLU A 162 12.93 19.40 8.68
CA GLU A 162 11.61 19.93 9.01
C GLU A 162 11.01 19.18 10.20
N TRP A 163 11.59 19.37 11.39
CA TRP A 163 11.24 18.60 12.60
C TRP A 163 9.75 18.62 12.94
N VAL A 164 9.06 19.73 12.66
CA VAL A 164 7.60 19.83 12.86
C VAL A 164 6.85 18.86 11.94
N ALA A 165 7.20 18.81 10.65
CA ALA A 165 6.57 17.91 9.68
C ALA A 165 6.92 16.43 9.96
N ILE A 166 8.16 16.17 10.36
CA ILE A 166 8.62 14.83 10.78
C ILE A 166 7.80 14.36 11.99
N GLY A 167 7.69 15.19 13.03
CA GLY A 167 6.94 14.87 14.24
C GLY A 167 5.45 14.63 13.97
N ALA A 168 4.83 15.43 13.10
CA ALA A 168 3.45 15.23 12.67
C ALA A 168 3.27 13.90 11.92
N THR A 169 4.15 13.61 10.94
CA THR A 169 4.09 12.37 10.15
C THR A 169 4.30 11.13 11.04
N ALA A 170 5.22 11.20 12.01
CA ALA A 170 5.44 10.11 12.96
C ALA A 170 4.20 9.85 13.85
N LYS A 171 3.50 10.91 14.27
CA LYS A 171 2.24 10.79 15.02
C LYS A 171 1.11 10.18 14.20
N ASP A 172 1.01 10.54 12.92
CA ASP A 172 0.04 9.94 12.01
C ASP A 172 0.34 8.44 11.81
N SER A 173 1.62 8.07 11.66
CA SER A 173 2.06 6.67 11.60
C SER A 173 1.67 5.88 12.86
N ASP A 174 1.95 6.41 14.05
CA ASP A 174 1.57 5.78 15.33
C ASP A 174 0.05 5.58 15.46
N SER A 175 -0.74 6.57 15.00
CA SER A 175 -2.20 6.49 14.99
C SER A 175 -2.71 5.37 14.07
N ASN A 176 -2.13 5.24 12.87
CA ASN A 176 -2.47 4.17 11.92
C ASN A 176 -2.06 2.79 12.46
N TRP A 177 -0.86 2.67 13.03
CA TRP A 177 -0.40 1.43 13.66
C TRP A 177 -1.32 0.99 14.81
N SER A 178 -1.69 1.93 15.68
CA SER A 178 -2.61 1.69 16.78
C SER A 178 -4.00 1.24 16.31
N ALA A 179 -4.51 1.81 15.21
CA ALA A 179 -5.77 1.40 14.61
C ALA A 179 -5.70 -0.03 14.04
N LEU A 180 -4.60 -0.40 13.38
CA LEU A 180 -4.38 -1.76 12.89
C LEU A 180 -4.29 -2.79 14.04
N ALA A 181 -3.53 -2.47 15.08
CA ALA A 181 -3.36 -3.36 16.24
C ALA A 181 -4.70 -3.68 16.91
N LYS A 182 -5.63 -2.71 16.98
CA LYS A 182 -6.98 -2.93 17.49
C LYS A 182 -7.79 -3.88 16.60
N LYS A 183 -7.66 -3.77 15.28
CA LYS A 183 -8.37 -4.63 14.31
C LYS A 183 -7.85 -6.08 14.37
N SER A 184 -6.55 -6.28 14.51
CA SER A 184 -5.93 -7.61 14.57
C SER A 184 -6.12 -8.33 15.91
N ALA A 185 -6.40 -7.58 16.99
CA ALA A 185 -6.69 -8.13 18.33
C ALA A 185 -8.11 -8.73 18.48
N THR A 186 -8.91 -8.77 17.41
CA THR A 186 -10.29 -9.31 17.46
C THR A 186 -10.27 -10.85 17.59
N PRO A 187 -11.05 -11.49 18.49
CA PRO A 187 -10.89 -12.90 18.91
C PRO A 187 -11.06 -13.99 17.83
N ALA A 188 -11.44 -13.67 16.60
CA ALA A 188 -11.60 -14.66 15.54
C ALA A 188 -10.28 -15.36 15.17
N SER A 189 -9.13 -14.72 15.42
CA SER A 189 -7.79 -15.31 15.30
C SER A 189 -7.38 -16.13 16.54
N ALA A 190 -7.98 -15.90 17.70
CA ALA A 190 -7.75 -16.69 18.93
C ALA A 190 -8.37 -18.09 18.83
N ILE A 191 -9.44 -18.26 18.04
CA ILE A 191 -10.09 -19.57 17.82
C ILE A 191 -9.18 -20.55 17.08
N TRP A 192 -8.31 -20.06 16.19
CA TRP A 192 -7.34 -20.91 15.47
C TRP A 192 -6.17 -21.36 16.37
N LEU A 193 -5.70 -20.50 17.29
CA LEU A 193 -4.62 -20.82 18.21
C LEU A 193 -5.03 -21.73 19.38
N GLN A 194 -6.34 -21.82 19.68
CA GLN A 194 -6.85 -22.68 20.74
C GLN A 194 -7.16 -24.11 20.26
N ARG A 195 -7.46 -24.31 18.97
CA ARG A 195 -7.69 -25.64 18.38
C ARG A 195 -6.42 -26.45 18.10
N SER A 196 -5.25 -25.80 17.97
CA SER A 196 -3.97 -26.47 17.73
C SER A 196 -3.27 -26.96 19.00
N ARG A 197 -3.87 -26.80 20.18
CA ARG A 197 -3.32 -27.27 21.47
C ARG A 197 -4.07 -28.46 22.08
N THR A 198 -5.08 -28.99 21.38
CA THR A 198 -5.92 -30.11 21.85
C THR A 198 -5.84 -31.34 20.93
N VAL A 199 -4.78 -31.49 20.14
CA VAL A 199 -4.49 -32.70 19.37
C VAL A 199 -3.09 -33.19 19.71
#